data_AF-A0A1M5Y5P0-F1
#
_entry.id   AF-A0A1M5Y5P0-F1
#
_cell.length_a   1.000
_cell.length_b   1.000
_cell.length_c   1.000
_cell.angle_alpha   90.00
_cell.angle_beta   90.00
_cell.angle_gamma   90.00
#
_symmetry.space_group_name_H-M   'P 1'
#
loop_
_entity.id
_entity.type
_entity.pdbx_description
1 polymer ?
#
loop_
_entity_poly.entity_id
_entity_poly.type
_entity_poly.pdbx_seq_one_letter_code
_entity_poly.pdbx_strand_id
1 'polypeptide(L)' 'MNLVDKIVTSVGLLASLAAAGFWLWGSLIEVPDNIDTIVGELQRVGRLNAWAALAALIAALCAAHAFWRQMT' A
#
# COMPACT_ATOMS: atom_id res chain seq x y z
N MET A 1 0.30 0.64 -26.89
CA MET A 1 0.80 0.57 -25.50
C MET A 1 2.20 0.00 -25.54
N ASN A 2 3.23 0.80 -25.21
CA ASN A 2 4.61 0.34 -25.28
C ASN A 2 4.92 -0.62 -24.12
N LEU A 3 6.00 -1.38 -24.25
CA LEU A 3 6.42 -2.35 -23.22
C LEU A 3 6.58 -1.70 -21.84
N VAL A 4 7.11 -0.47 -21.80
CA VAL A 4 7.26 0.32 -20.57
C VAL A 4 5.91 0.60 -19.91
N ASP A 5 4.90 1.03 -20.68
CA ASP A 5 3.56 1.31 -20.15
C ASP A 5 2.93 0.05 -19.53
N LYS A 6 3.15 -1.12 -20.13
CA LYS A 6 2.69 -2.41 -19.59
C LYS A 6 3.37 -2.73 -18.26
N ILE A 7 4.69 -2.56 -18.18
CA ILE A 7 5.45 -2.83 -16.95
C ILE A 7 4.98 -1.91 -15.83
N VAL A 8 4.87 -0.60 -16.09
CA VAL A 8 4.44 0.40 -15.09
C VAL A 8 3.03 0.08 -14.59
N THR A 9 2.10 -0.28 -15.48
CA THR A 9 0.74 -0.64 -15.10
C THR A 9 0.70 -1.91 -14.24
N SER A 10 1.46 -2.93 -14.60
CA SER A 10 1.55 -4.18 -13.81
C SER A 10 2.16 -3.93 -12.43
N VAL A 11 3.21 -3.11 -12.33
CA VAL A 11 3.81 -2.73 -11.04
C VAL A 11 2.80 -1.95 -10.19
N GLY A 12 2.08 -0.98 -10.78
CA GLY A 12 1.05 -0.22 -10.09
C GLY A 12 -0.09 -1.11 -9.56
N LEU A 13 -0.51 -2.11 -10.34
CA LEU A 13 -1.51 -3.09 -9.92
C LEU A 13 -1.03 -3.90 -8.72
N LEU A 14 0.17 -4.49 -8.80
CA LEU A 14 0.73 -5.29 -7.71
C LEU A 14 0.96 -4.47 -6.45
N ALA A 15 1.45 -3.23 -6.59
CA ALA A 15 1.64 -2.31 -5.47
C ALA A 15 0.30 -1.94 -4.81
N SER A 16 -0.76 -1.74 -5.59
CA SER A 16 -2.11 -1.48 -5.07
C SER A 16 -2.65 -2.68 -4.29
N LEU A 17 -2.47 -3.89 -4.81
CA LEU A 17 -2.87 -5.13 -4.13
C LEU A 17 -2.08 -5.33 -2.83
N ALA A 18 -0.77 -5.05 -2.83
CA ALA A 18 0.05 -5.12 -1.63
C ALA A 18 -0.42 -4.12 -0.57
N ALA A 19 -0.71 -2.87 -0.95
CA ALA A 19 -1.25 -1.85 -0.04
C ALA A 19 -2.57 -2.29 0.58
N ALA A 20 -3.50 -2.79 -0.25
CA ALA A 20 -4.78 -3.32 0.21
C ALA A 20 -4.59 -4.52 1.15
N GLY A 21 -3.66 -5.43 0.84
CA GLY A 21 -3.34 -6.58 1.68
C GLY A 21 -2.79 -6.16 3.06
N PHE A 22 -1.89 -5.18 3.12
CA PHE A 22 -1.37 -4.67 4.38
C PHE A 22 -2.44 -3.97 5.23
N TRP A 23 -3.33 -3.18 4.62
CA TRP A 23 -4.45 -2.58 5.35
C TRP A 23 -5.47 -3.61 5.82
N LEU A 24 -5.78 -4.61 5.00
CA LEU A 24 -6.65 -5.72 5.41
C LEU A 24 -6.03 -6.46 6.59
N TRP A 25 -4.75 -6.80 6.53
CA TRP A 25 -4.06 -7.41 7.66
C TRP A 25 -4.10 -6.51 8.91
N GLY A 26 -3.82 -5.22 8.76
CA GLY A 26 -3.93 -4.26 9.85
C GLY A 26 -5.32 -4.25 10.50
N SER A 27 -6.39 -4.35 9.68
CA SER A 27 -7.77 -4.38 10.19
C SER A 27 -8.16 -5.64 10.95
N LEU A 28 -7.42 -6.74 10.77
CA LEU A 28 -7.65 -8.02 11.45
C LEU A 28 -6.89 -8.13 12.78
N ILE A 29 -6.08 -7.13 13.14
CA ILE A 29 -5.39 -7.10 14.44
C ILE A 29 -6.39 -6.63 15.50
N GLU A 30 -6.74 -7.53 16.41
CA GLU A 30 -7.54 -7.20 17.60
C GLU A 30 -6.72 -6.31 18.54
N VAL A 31 -7.32 -5.23 19.01
CA VAL A 31 -6.70 -4.29 19.95
C VAL A 31 -7.10 -4.72 21.36
N PRO A 32 -6.16 -5.19 22.20
CA PRO A 32 -6.47 -5.70 23.54
C PRO A 32 -6.73 -4.57 24.54
N ASP A 33 -7.60 -4.79 25.52
CA ASP A 33 -7.99 -3.75 26.51
C ASP A 33 -6.94 -3.45 27.59
N ASN A 34 -5.82 -4.19 27.61
CA ASN A 34 -4.71 -3.96 28.52
C ASN A 34 -3.70 -2.96 27.92
N ILE A 35 -3.48 -1.82 28.60
CA ILE A 35 -2.63 -0.72 28.12
C ILE A 35 -1.21 -1.19 27.77
N ASP A 36 -0.60 -2.07 28.57
CA ASP A 36 0.77 -2.54 28.31
C ASP A 36 0.86 -3.36 27.02
N THR A 37 -0.21 -4.05 26.65
CA THR A 37 -0.30 -4.86 25.43
C THR A 37 -0.76 -4.03 24.23
N ILE A 38 -1.58 -3.00 24.47
CA ILE A 38 -2.11 -2.10 23.44
C ILE A 38 -1.00 -1.35 22.69
N VAL A 39 0.05 -0.91 23.42
CA VAL A 39 1.16 -0.17 22.80
C VAL A 39 1.93 -1.05 21.82
N GLY A 40 2.14 -2.33 22.17
CA GLY A 40 2.81 -3.29 21.30
C GLY A 40 2.06 -3.55 19.99
N GLU A 41 0.74 -3.74 20.08
CA GLU A 41 -0.10 -3.94 18.89
C GLU A 41 -0.24 -2.66 18.06
N LEU A 42 -0.35 -1.48 18.69
CA LEU A 42 -0.35 -0.19 17.97
C LEU A 42 0.95 0.03 17.18
N GLN A 43 2.11 -0.31 17.75
CA GLN A 43 3.36 -0.25 17.01
C GLN A 43 3.41 -1.25 15.84
N ARG A 44 2.82 -2.43 16.01
CA ARG A 44 2.72 -3.44 14.95
C ARG A 44 1.81 -2.98 13.81
N VAL A 45 0.63 -2.46 14.13
CA VAL A 45 -0.30 -1.84 13.17
C VAL A 45 0.37 -0.65 12.48
N GLY A 46 1.10 0.19 13.23
CA GLY A 46 1.86 1.31 12.68
C GLY A 46 2.92 0.87 11.66
N ARG A 47 3.67 -0.20 11.94
CA ARG A 47 4.62 -0.78 10.97
C ARG A 47 3.92 -1.30 9.72
N LEU A 48 2.79 -2.00 9.87
CA LEU A 48 2.00 -2.47 8.73
C LEU A 48 1.47 -1.32 7.89
N ASN A 49 1.01 -0.24 8.53
CA ASN A 49 0.54 0.95 7.84
C ASN A 49 1.66 1.68 7.09
N ALA A 50 2.89 1.70 7.63
CA ALA A 50 4.04 2.24 6.92
C ALA A 50 4.34 1.46 5.62
N TRP A 51 4.27 0.13 5.66
CA TRP A 51 4.41 -0.72 4.46
C TRP A 51 3.26 -0.52 3.48
N ALA A 52 2.03 -0.41 3.97
CA ALA A 52 0.86 -0.11 3.14
C ALA A 52 1.00 1.24 2.42
N ALA A 53 1.43 2.27 3.14
CA ALA A 53 1.64 3.61 2.59
C ALA A 53 2.76 3.65 1.54
N LEU A 54 3.86 2.91 1.74
CA LEU A 54 4.92 2.79 0.75
C LEU A 54 4.41 2.11 -0.53
N ALA A 55 3.66 1.02 -0.40
CA ALA A 55 3.07 0.32 -1.54
C ALA A 55 2.05 1.23 -2.27
N ALA A 56 1.23 1.98 -1.53
CA ALA A 56 0.29 2.95 -2.08
C ALA A 56 1.00 4.09 -2.82
N LEU A 57 2.14 4.57 -2.31
CA LEU A 57 2.96 5.59 -2.99
C LEU A 57 3.47 5.09 -4.34
N ILE A 58 3.99 3.86 -4.40
CA ILE A 58 4.46 3.25 -5.66
C ILE A 58 3.28 3.14 -6.65
N ALA A 59 2.13 2.66 -6.19
CA ALA A 59 0.92 2.59 -7.02
C ALA A 59 0.50 3.97 -7.54
N ALA A 60 0.51 5.00 -6.69
CA ALA A 60 0.17 6.36 -7.06
C ALA A 60 1.14 6.95 -8.11
N LEU A 61 2.45 6.68 -8.00
CA LEU A 61 3.43 7.09 -9.01
C LEU A 61 3.19 6.39 -10.36
N CYS A 62 2.86 5.09 -10.34
CA CYS A 62 2.51 4.36 -11.57
C CYS A 62 1.23 4.93 -12.23
N ALA A 63 0.21 5.25 -11.42
CA ALA A 63 -1.02 5.87 -11.91
C ALA A 63 -0.77 7.28 -12.47
N ALA A 64 0.05 8.08 -11.79
CA ALA A 64 0.44 9.41 -12.25
C ALA A 64 1.20 9.35 -13.59
N HIS A 65 2.11 8.38 -13.77
CA HIS A 65 2.79 8.15 -15.04
C HIS A 65 1.79 7.80 -16.16
N ALA A 66 0.86 6.87 -15.90
CA ALA A 66 -0.15 6.50 -16.87
C ALA A 66 -1.05 7.69 -17.27
N PHE A 67 -1.43 8.52 -16.31
CA PHE A 67 -2.20 9.74 -16.54
C PHE A 67 -1.43 10.77 -17.37
N TRP A 68 -0.15 10.99 -17.06
CA TRP A 68 0.72 11.89 -17.81
C TRP A 68 0.82 11.48 -19.29
N ARG A 69 0.98 10.17 -19.55
CA ARG A 69 1.05 9.60 -20.90
C ARG A 69 -0.25 9.75 -21.70
N GLN A 70 -1.38 10.02 -21.06
CA GLN A 70 -2.64 10.31 -21.75
C GLN A 70 -2.76 11.78 -22.15
N MET A 71 -2.02 12.67 -21.49
CA MET A 71 -2.06 14.12 -21.76
C MET A 71 -1.03 14.58 -22.80
N THR A 72 0.03 13.79 -23.03
CA THR A 72 1.06 14.04 -24.05
C THR A 72 0.85 13.16 -25.28
#